data_AF-A0A8S0V7M8-F1
#
_entry.id   AF-A0A8S0V7M8-F1
#
_cell.length_a   1.000
_cell.length_b   1.000
_cell.length_c   1.000
_cell.angle_alpha   90.00
_cell.angle_beta   90.00
_cell.angle_gamma   90.00
#
_symmetry.space_group_name_H-M   'P 1'
#
loop_
_entity.id
_entity.type
_entity.pdbx_description
1 polymer ?
#
loop_
_entity_poly.entity_id
_entity_poly.type
_entity_poly.pdbx_seq_one_letter_code
_entity_poly.pdbx_strand_id
1 'polypeptide(L)'
;MRIRLKVGLALGVVVLCIGIGALVLYFVEHLDWVDSVYLSVMSVTTVGYGDRAFKTLPGRLFASIWLLFSTLAVARAFLYLAEARIDKRHRKITNWVLHRKITVGDLVAADINNSGFISKSEYIIYKLKEMGKIKEKDIIQICEQFSKLDPNNSGKISLPNLLESHL
;
A
#
# COMPACT_ATOMS: atom_id res chain seq x y z
N MET A 1 11.01 -8.57 5.50
CA MET A 1 11.36 -8.45 6.93
C MET A 1 10.89 -7.12 7.52
N ARG A 2 11.18 -5.96 6.90
CA ARG A 2 10.82 -4.62 7.41
C ARG A 2 9.32 -4.40 7.66
N ILE A 3 8.42 -4.80 6.74
CA ILE A 3 6.96 -4.62 6.92
C ILE A 3 6.41 -5.42 8.11
N ARG A 4 6.81 -6.69 8.26
CA ARG A 4 6.33 -7.53 9.39
C ARG A 4 6.72 -6.94 10.75
N LEU A 5 7.92 -6.38 10.85
CA LEU A 5 8.40 -5.70 12.05
C LEU A 5 7.59 -4.42 12.33
N LYS A 6 7.32 -3.60 11.31
CA LYS A 6 6.49 -2.38 11.46
C LYS A 6 5.08 -2.71 11.96
N VAL A 7 4.45 -3.75 11.40
CA VAL A 7 3.13 -4.21 11.85
C VAL A 7 3.19 -4.71 13.29
N GLY A 8 4.19 -5.53 13.64
CA GLY A 8 4.37 -6.03 15.00
C GLY A 8 4.57 -4.91 16.03
N LEU A 9 5.42 -3.94 15.71
CA LEU A 9 5.63 -2.76 16.57
C LEU A 9 4.36 -1.94 16.73
N ALA A 10 3.62 -1.68 15.64
CA ALA A 10 2.39 -0.89 15.71
C ALA A 10 1.30 -1.59 16.54
N LEU A 11 1.14 -2.91 16.40
CA LEU A 11 0.23 -3.69 17.24
C LEU A 11 0.67 -3.68 18.71
N GLY A 12 1.98 -3.78 18.96
CA GLY A 12 2.54 -3.66 20.32
C GLY A 12 2.22 -2.31 20.98
N VAL A 13 2.34 -1.21 20.23
CA VAL A 13 1.96 0.13 20.72
C VAL A 13 0.47 0.20 21.06
N VAL A 14 -0.42 -0.37 20.23
CA VAL A 14 -1.86 -0.40 20.52
C VAL A 14 -2.16 -1.18 21.80
N VAL A 15 -1.54 -2.36 21.99
CA VAL A 15 -1.71 -3.17 23.22
C VAL A 15 -1.21 -2.40 24.44
N LEU A 16 -0.09 -1.67 24.32
CA LEU A 16 0.44 -0.84 25.39
C LEU A 16 -0.48 0.34 25.72
N CYS A 17 -1.09 0.99 24.72
CA CYS A 17 -2.09 2.03 24.95
C CYS A 17 -3.30 1.51 25.73
N ILE A 18 -3.78 0.30 25.40
CA ILE A 18 -4.88 -0.36 26.10
C ILE A 18 -4.47 -0.69 27.54
N GLY A 19 -3.26 -1.23 27.75
CA GLY A 19 -2.75 -1.52 29.09
C GLY A 19 -2.67 -0.29 29.99
N ILE A 20 -2.14 0.83 29.46
CA ILE A 20 -2.07 2.10 30.19
C ILE A 20 -3.47 2.61 30.53
N GLY A 21 -4.39 2.61 29.56
CA GLY A 21 -5.77 3.06 29.80
C GLY A 21 -6.49 2.22 30.85
N ALA A 22 -6.34 0.90 30.79
CA ALA A 22 -6.94 -0.01 31.77
C ALA A 22 -6.38 0.21 33.19
N LEU A 23 -5.07 0.41 33.33
CA LEU A 23 -4.46 0.72 34.64
C LEU A 23 -4.98 2.04 35.20
N VAL A 24 -5.05 3.10 34.38
CA VAL A 24 -5.57 4.40 34.84
C VAL A 24 -7.05 4.30 35.23
N LEU A 25 -7.86 3.59 34.45
CA LEU A 25 -9.28 3.36 34.77
C LEU A 25 -9.45 2.60 36.09
N TYR A 26 -8.63 1.58 36.34
CA TYR A 26 -8.68 0.82 37.59
C TYR A 26 -8.31 1.67 38.80
N PHE A 27 -7.24 2.48 38.71
CA PHE A 27 -6.75 3.26 39.85
C PHE A 27 -7.49 4.60 40.08
N VAL A 28 -7.92 5.28 39.01
CA VAL A 28 -8.50 6.63 39.08
C VAL A 28 -10.02 6.61 39.07
N GLU A 29 -10.63 5.73 38.27
CA GLU A 29 -12.09 5.61 38.20
C GLU A 29 -12.63 4.49 39.11
N HIS A 30 -11.73 3.76 39.80
CA HIS A 30 -12.08 2.63 40.69
C HIS A 30 -13.00 1.60 40.03
N LEU A 31 -12.83 1.39 38.72
CA LEU A 31 -13.55 0.38 37.96
C LEU A 31 -12.96 -1.00 38.25
N ASP A 32 -13.79 -2.03 38.19
CA ASP A 32 -13.31 -3.41 38.23
C ASP A 32 -12.31 -3.68 37.09
N TRP A 33 -11.43 -4.66 37.30
CA TRP A 33 -10.37 -4.98 36.33
C TRP A 33 -10.93 -5.27 34.92
N VAL A 34 -12.01 -6.06 34.85
CA VAL A 34 -12.67 -6.43 33.60
C VAL A 34 -13.26 -5.19 32.92
N ASP A 35 -13.93 -4.35 33.70
CA ASP A 35 -14.57 -3.12 33.20
C ASP A 35 -13.55 -2.09 32.73
N SER A 36 -12.41 -2.01 33.40
CA SER A 36 -11.29 -1.15 33.05
C SER A 36 -10.66 -1.56 31.71
N VAL A 37 -10.39 -2.86 31.53
CA VAL A 37 -9.88 -3.38 30.26
C VAL A 37 -10.91 -3.19 29.15
N TYR A 38 -12.17 -3.50 29.42
CA TYR A 38 -13.27 -3.34 28.47
C TYR A 38 -13.39 -1.89 27.99
N LEU A 39 -13.53 -0.92 28.91
CA LEU A 39 -13.66 0.49 28.54
C LEU A 39 -12.40 1.00 27.83
N SER A 40 -11.21 0.52 28.22
CA SER A 40 -9.97 0.88 27.54
C SER A 40 -9.95 0.39 26.09
N VAL A 41 -10.24 -0.90 25.85
CA VAL A 41 -10.33 -1.48 24.51
C VAL A 41 -11.36 -0.74 23.67
N MET A 42 -12.56 -0.53 24.20
CA MET A 42 -13.67 0.15 23.52
C MET A 42 -13.33 1.57 23.10
N SER A 43 -12.57 2.29 23.93
CA SER A 43 -12.17 3.66 23.66
C SER A 43 -11.00 3.73 22.67
N VAL A 44 -9.96 2.90 22.83
CA VAL A 44 -8.81 2.86 21.90
C VAL A 44 -9.21 2.40 20.50
N THR A 45 -10.09 1.41 20.41
CA THR A 45 -10.60 0.88 19.13
C THR A 45 -11.68 1.74 18.50
N THR A 46 -12.08 2.84 19.13
CA THR A 46 -13.13 3.76 18.67
C THR A 46 -14.50 3.13 18.47
N VAL A 47 -14.76 1.97 19.08
CA VAL A 47 -16.09 1.35 19.03
C VAL A 47 -17.07 2.10 19.93
N GLY A 48 -16.63 2.46 21.15
CA GLY A 48 -17.32 3.39 22.04
C GLY A 48 -18.84 3.20 22.22
N TYR A 49 -19.29 2.04 22.73
CA TYR A 49 -20.73 1.80 22.94
C TYR A 49 -21.41 2.80 23.90
N GLY A 50 -20.66 3.45 24.79
CA GLY A 50 -21.17 4.50 25.67
C GLY A 50 -21.90 3.97 26.92
N ASP A 51 -21.86 2.67 27.16
CA ASP A 51 -22.38 1.99 28.34
C ASP A 51 -21.56 2.31 29.61
N ARG A 52 -20.25 2.51 29.46
CA ARG A 52 -19.34 3.01 30.50
C ARG A 52 -18.57 4.24 30.00
N ALA A 53 -18.25 5.15 30.91
CA ALA A 53 -17.55 6.39 30.60
C ALA A 53 -16.72 6.89 31.78
N PHE A 54 -15.76 7.77 31.50
CA PHE A 54 -14.96 8.48 32.50
C PHE A 54 -15.85 9.45 33.30
N LYS A 55 -16.00 9.20 34.60
CA LYS A 55 -16.88 9.98 35.49
C LYS A 55 -16.09 11.03 36.26
N THR A 56 -14.85 10.74 36.62
CA THR A 56 -14.02 11.65 37.41
C THR A 56 -13.43 12.77 36.55
N LEU A 57 -13.22 13.95 37.15
CA LEU A 57 -12.53 15.06 36.51
C LEU A 57 -11.09 14.70 36.06
N PRO A 58 -10.23 14.07 36.89
CA PRO A 58 -8.91 13.63 36.44
C PRO A 58 -8.97 12.56 35.32
N GLY A 59 -9.91 11.62 35.39
CA GLY A 59 -10.09 10.60 34.36
C GLY A 59 -10.49 11.20 33.00
N ARG A 60 -11.36 12.22 32.99
CA ARG A 60 -11.74 12.94 31.75
C ARG A 60 -10.59 13.74 31.16
N LEU A 61 -9.77 14.39 31.99
CA LEU A 61 -8.58 15.11 31.52
C LEU A 61 -7.56 14.15 30.89
N PHE A 62 -7.32 13.00 31.56
CA PHE A 62 -6.51 11.92 31.02
C PHE A 62 -7.06 11.43 29.67
N ALA A 63 -8.36 11.08 29.63
CA ALA A 63 -9.01 10.56 28.44
C ALA A 63 -8.87 11.51 27.24
N SER A 64 -9.00 12.82 27.48
CA SER A 64 -8.89 13.84 26.43
C SER A 64 -7.54 13.80 25.71
N ILE A 65 -6.45 13.62 26.46
CA ILE A 65 -5.10 13.54 25.88
C ILE A 65 -4.82 12.14 25.36
N TRP A 66 -5.08 11.12 26.16
CA TRP A 66 -4.79 9.72 25.86
C TRP A 66 -5.50 9.23 24.60
N LEU A 67 -6.78 9.59 24.41
CA LEU A 67 -7.55 9.15 23.25
C LEU A 67 -7.02 9.72 21.94
N LEU A 68 -6.47 10.94 21.93
CA LEU A 68 -5.83 11.52 20.73
C LEU A 68 -4.62 10.69 20.30
N PHE A 69 -3.78 10.25 21.24
CA PHE A 69 -2.62 9.43 20.94
C PHE A 69 -3.01 7.98 20.58
N SER A 70 -3.96 7.39 21.31
CA SER A 70 -4.36 6.00 21.08
C SER A 70 -5.07 5.81 19.75
N THR A 71 -5.91 6.76 19.34
CA THR A 71 -6.59 6.73 18.03
C THR A 71 -5.59 6.82 16.88
N LEU A 72 -4.58 7.69 16.99
CA LEU A 72 -3.51 7.76 16.00
C LEU A 72 -2.70 6.46 15.93
N ALA A 73 -2.41 5.84 17.08
CA ALA A 73 -1.71 4.55 17.12
C ALA A 73 -2.51 3.44 16.40
N VAL A 74 -3.81 3.37 16.64
CA VAL A 74 -4.71 2.41 15.96
C VAL A 74 -4.78 2.69 14.46
N ALA A 75 -4.94 3.95 14.04
CA ALA A 75 -4.95 4.32 12.62
C ALA A 75 -3.65 3.89 11.92
N ARG A 76 -2.50 4.11 12.55
CA ARG A 76 -1.20 3.66 12.03
C ARG A 76 -1.10 2.14 11.94
N ALA A 77 -1.59 1.42 12.94
CA ALA A 77 -1.61 -0.05 12.92
C ALA A 77 -2.45 -0.59 11.75
N PHE A 78 -3.63 0.01 11.49
CA PHE A 78 -4.47 -0.34 10.34
C PHE A 78 -3.77 -0.08 9.01
N LEU A 79 -3.12 1.07 8.84
CA LEU A 79 -2.38 1.41 7.62
C LEU A 79 -1.28 0.39 7.34
N TYR A 80 -0.46 0.05 8.34
CA TYR A 80 0.60 -0.95 8.15
C TYR A 80 0.05 -2.35 7.87
N LEU A 81 -1.09 -2.71 8.47
CA LEU A 81 -1.75 -3.98 8.16
C LEU A 81 -2.27 -4.02 6.72
N ALA A 82 -2.85 -2.91 6.25
CA ALA A 82 -3.29 -2.76 4.87
C ALA A 82 -2.11 -2.86 3.89
N GLU A 83 -1.02 -2.13 4.14
CA GLU A 83 0.23 -2.22 3.38
C GLU A 83 0.74 -3.66 3.32
N ALA A 84 0.79 -4.36 4.46
CA ALA A 84 1.24 -5.75 4.50
C ALA A 84 0.34 -6.71 3.68
N ARG A 85 -0.97 -6.46 3.67
CA ARG A 85 -1.93 -7.25 2.86
C ARG A 85 -1.77 -6.97 1.37
N ILE A 86 -1.59 -5.70 1.01
CA ILE A 86 -1.35 -5.22 -0.35
C ILE A 86 -0.05 -5.82 -0.88
N ASP A 87 1.05 -5.72 -0.15
CA ASP A 87 2.35 -6.30 -0.51
C ASP A 87 2.28 -7.81 -0.75
N LYS A 88 1.58 -8.54 0.12
CA LYS A 88 1.41 -9.98 -0.03
C LYS A 88 0.62 -10.33 -1.29
N ARG A 89 -0.40 -9.53 -1.65
CA ARG A 89 -1.16 -9.68 -2.89
C ARG A 89 -0.31 -9.34 -4.12
N HIS A 90 0.40 -8.21 -4.12
CA HIS A 90 1.28 -7.83 -5.23
C HIS A 90 2.31 -8.92 -5.53
N ARG A 91 2.97 -9.47 -4.51
CA ARG A 91 3.94 -10.57 -4.70
C ARG A 91 3.34 -11.81 -5.36
N LYS A 92 2.11 -12.18 -4.98
CA LYS A 92 1.40 -13.31 -5.61
C LYS A 92 1.07 -13.04 -7.08
N ILE A 93 0.57 -11.84 -7.39
CA ILE A 93 0.25 -11.44 -8.76
C ILE A 93 1.52 -11.42 -9.60
N THR A 94 2.59 -10.77 -9.14
CA THR A 94 3.88 -10.73 -9.83
C THR A 94 4.41 -12.13 -10.13
N ASN A 95 4.44 -13.03 -9.13
CA ASN A 95 4.92 -14.39 -9.35
C ASN A 95 4.02 -15.18 -10.30
N TRP A 96 2.69 -15.01 -10.22
CA TRP A 96 1.76 -15.65 -11.14
C TRP A 96 1.96 -15.16 -12.59
N VAL A 97 2.06 -13.84 -12.80
CA VAL A 97 2.29 -13.24 -14.12
C VAL A 97 3.60 -13.76 -14.74
N LEU A 98 4.66 -13.90 -13.95
CA LEU A 98 5.96 -14.37 -14.45
C LEU A 98 5.93 -15.83 -14.94
N HIS A 99 5.15 -16.70 -14.31
CA HIS A 99 5.14 -18.14 -14.63
C HIS A 99 3.95 -18.56 -15.50
N ARG A 100 2.98 -17.68 -15.75
CA ARG A 100 1.84 -17.96 -16.64
C ARG A 100 2.32 -18.05 -18.10
N LYS A 101 1.89 -19.11 -18.79
CA LYS A 101 2.04 -19.28 -20.25
C LYS A 101 1.30 -18.18 -21.01
N ILE A 102 1.87 -17.74 -22.13
CA ILE A 102 1.27 -16.74 -23.03
C ILE A 102 0.15 -17.42 -23.84
N THR A 103 -0.96 -16.73 -24.04
CA THR A 103 -2.06 -17.14 -24.92
C THR A 103 -2.06 -16.35 -26.24
N VAL A 104 -2.87 -16.76 -27.22
CA VAL A 104 -2.97 -16.04 -28.51
C VAL A 104 -3.48 -14.60 -28.32
N GLY A 105 -4.44 -14.38 -27.42
CA GLY A 105 -4.89 -13.02 -27.09
C GLY A 105 -3.80 -12.16 -26.46
N ASP A 106 -2.93 -12.77 -25.65
CA ASP A 106 -1.78 -12.09 -25.05
C ASP A 106 -0.72 -11.71 -26.11
N LEU A 107 -0.55 -12.52 -27.16
CA LEU A 107 0.32 -12.19 -28.29
C LEU A 107 -0.17 -10.93 -29.00
N VAL A 108 -1.46 -10.88 -29.33
CA VAL A 108 -2.09 -9.71 -29.99
C VAL A 108 -1.98 -8.47 -29.11
N ALA A 109 -2.17 -8.60 -27.79
CA ALA A 109 -2.06 -7.48 -26.87
C ALA A 109 -0.61 -7.01 -26.60
N ALA A 110 0.38 -7.85 -26.90
CA ALA A 110 1.80 -7.55 -26.71
C ALA A 110 2.49 -7.03 -27.98
N ASP A 111 1.91 -7.27 -29.15
CA ASP A 111 2.40 -6.85 -30.46
C ASP A 111 2.15 -5.34 -30.65
N ILE A 112 3.15 -4.52 -30.29
CA ILE A 112 3.02 -3.05 -30.33
C ILE A 112 3.17 -2.54 -31.76
N ASN A 113 3.98 -3.21 -32.58
CA ASN A 113 4.30 -2.81 -33.94
C ASN A 113 3.46 -3.50 -35.02
N ASN A 114 2.49 -4.34 -34.65
CA ASN A 114 1.66 -5.15 -35.55
C ASN A 114 2.48 -6.02 -36.52
N SER A 115 3.61 -6.55 -36.06
CA SER A 115 4.49 -7.39 -36.88
C SER A 115 4.01 -8.83 -37.02
N GLY A 116 3.00 -9.25 -36.25
CA GLY A 116 2.49 -10.62 -36.23
C GLY A 116 3.34 -11.60 -35.42
N PHE A 117 4.39 -11.13 -34.75
CA PHE A 117 5.18 -11.87 -33.77
C PHE A 117 5.59 -10.93 -32.63
N ILE A 118 6.02 -11.50 -31.49
CA ILE A 118 6.49 -10.69 -30.36
C ILE A 118 8.01 -10.76 -30.25
N SER A 119 8.66 -9.61 -30.21
CA SER A 119 10.07 -9.50 -29.86
C SER A 119 10.31 -9.74 -28.36
N LYS A 120 11.57 -10.02 -27.98
CA LYS A 120 11.96 -10.15 -26.57
C LYS A 120 11.62 -8.88 -25.76
N SER A 121 11.79 -7.70 -26.36
CA SER A 121 11.46 -6.41 -25.76
C SER A 121 9.96 -6.24 -25.53
N GLU A 122 9.13 -6.56 -26.52
CA GLU A 122 7.66 -6.50 -26.40
C GLU A 122 7.15 -7.48 -25.34
N TYR A 123 7.73 -8.68 -25.27
CA TYR A 123 7.42 -9.63 -24.21
C TYR A 123 7.73 -9.08 -22.81
N ILE A 124 8.89 -8.42 -22.65
CA ILE A 124 9.27 -7.79 -21.38
C ILE A 124 8.31 -6.66 -21.03
N ILE A 125 8.00 -5.76 -21.98
CA ILE A 125 7.08 -4.63 -21.78
C ILE A 125 5.69 -5.16 -21.39
N TYR A 126 5.18 -6.15 -22.10
CA TYR A 126 3.90 -6.79 -21.80
C TYR A 126 3.89 -7.41 -20.38
N LYS A 127 4.92 -8.16 -20.00
CA LYS A 127 4.99 -8.72 -18.63
C LYS A 127 5.11 -7.62 -17.57
N LEU A 128 5.82 -6.52 -17.84
CA LEU A 128 5.90 -5.37 -16.94
C LEU A 128 4.56 -4.65 -16.78
N LYS A 129 3.79 -4.52 -17.88
CA LYS A 129 2.42 -3.99 -17.90
C LYS A 129 1.46 -4.87 -17.11
N GLU A 130 1.43 -6.18 -17.36
CA GLU A 130 0.61 -7.15 -16.61
C GLU A 130 0.95 -7.19 -15.11
N MET A 131 2.22 -7.00 -14.75
CA MET A 131 2.64 -6.87 -13.35
C MET A 131 2.22 -5.54 -12.71
N GLY A 132 1.64 -4.61 -13.48
CA GLY A 132 1.24 -3.27 -13.02
C GLY A 132 2.41 -2.34 -12.74
N LYS A 133 3.61 -2.65 -13.26
CA LYS A 133 4.82 -1.81 -13.07
C LYS A 133 4.86 -0.62 -14.03
N ILE A 134 4.24 -0.75 -15.19
CA ILE A 134 4.15 0.27 -16.23
C ILE A 134 2.69 0.39 -16.62
N LYS A 135 2.17 1.61 -16.80
CA LYS A 135 0.80 1.84 -17.28
C LYS A 135 0.81 2.00 -18.80
N GLU A 136 -0.32 1.68 -19.43
CA GLU A 136 -0.44 1.79 -20.89
C GLU A 136 -0.13 3.19 -21.42
N LYS A 137 -0.65 4.21 -20.73
CA LYS A 137 -0.36 5.60 -21.06
C LYS A 137 1.13 5.93 -21.07
N ASP A 138 1.92 5.29 -20.21
CA ASP A 138 3.36 5.55 -20.11
C ASP A 138 4.06 4.92 -21.33
N ILE A 139 3.61 3.74 -21.77
CA ILE A 139 4.10 3.07 -23.00
C ILE A 139 3.81 3.95 -24.22
N ILE A 140 2.57 4.42 -24.36
CA ILE A 140 2.16 5.27 -25.49
C ILE A 140 3.01 6.55 -25.54
N GLN A 141 3.18 7.23 -24.41
CA GLN A 141 4.00 8.46 -24.34
C GLN A 141 5.46 8.20 -24.73
N ILE A 142 6.04 7.09 -24.29
CA ILE A 142 7.42 6.72 -24.64
C ILE A 142 7.52 6.41 -26.14
N CYS A 143 6.54 5.68 -26.70
CA CYS A 143 6.47 5.41 -28.13
C CYS A 143 6.32 6.70 -28.95
N GLU A 144 5.50 7.66 -28.52
CA GLU A 144 5.38 8.97 -29.18
C GLU A 144 6.71 9.74 -29.18
N GLN A 145 7.45 9.71 -28.06
CA GLN A 145 8.79 10.32 -28.01
C GLN A 145 9.77 9.61 -28.93
N PHE A 146 9.70 8.28 -29.00
CA PHE A 146 10.51 7.50 -29.93
C PHE A 146 10.23 7.87 -31.39
N SER A 147 8.95 7.96 -31.78
CA SER A 147 8.55 8.32 -33.15
C SER A 147 9.06 9.71 -33.57
N LYS A 148 9.21 10.66 -32.64
CA LYS A 148 9.82 11.97 -32.95
C LYS A 148 11.30 11.87 -33.31
N LEU A 149 12.01 10.89 -32.73
CA LEU A 149 13.43 10.64 -32.97
C LEU A 149 13.68 9.66 -34.14
N ASP A 150 12.62 9.06 -34.67
CA ASP A 150 12.65 8.12 -35.78
C ASP A 150 11.67 8.55 -36.88
N PRO A 151 11.93 9.70 -37.55
CA PRO A 151 11.06 10.20 -38.63
C PRO A 151 10.94 9.23 -39.81
N ASN A 152 11.93 8.34 -39.97
CA ASN A 152 11.93 7.32 -41.02
C ASN A 152 11.17 6.05 -40.63
N ASN A 153 10.60 5.99 -39.42
CA ASN A 153 9.89 4.84 -38.85
C ASN A 153 10.69 3.52 -39.00
N SER A 154 12.01 3.63 -38.84
CA SER A 154 12.95 2.52 -39.00
C SER A 154 12.94 1.54 -37.81
N GLY A 155 12.26 1.89 -36.72
CA GLY A 155 12.28 1.21 -35.44
C GLY A 155 13.61 1.36 -34.71
N LYS A 156 14.48 2.29 -35.14
CA LYS A 156 15.83 2.49 -34.62
C LYS A 156 16.15 3.97 -34.53
N ILE A 157 16.76 4.37 -33.41
CA ILE A 157 17.34 5.71 -33.29
C ILE A 157 18.78 5.64 -33.79
N SER A 158 19.07 6.41 -34.83
CA SER A 158 20.42 6.51 -35.41
C SER A 158 21.11 7.80 -34.94
N LEU A 159 22.45 7.80 -34.91
CA LEU A 159 23.22 8.99 -34.56
C LEU A 159 22.88 10.22 -35.42
N PRO A 160 22.71 10.11 -36.75
CA PRO A 160 22.28 11.24 -37.58
C PRO A 160 20.94 11.83 -37.14
N ASN A 161 19.92 11.00 -36.91
CA ASN A 161 18.60 11.46 -36.47
C ASN A 161 18.67 12.19 -35.12
N LEU A 162 19.56 11.75 -34.23
CA LEU A 162 19.74 12.37 -32.92
C LEU A 162 20.38 13.75 -33.04
N LEU A 163 21.37 13.90 -33.93
CA LEU A 163 22.08 15.16 -34.17
C LEU A 163 21.17 16.21 -34.83
N GLU A 164 20.28 15.80 -35.74
CA GLU A 164 19.28 16.69 -36.36
C GLU A 164 18.23 17.18 -35.37
N SER A 165 17.88 16.39 -34.34
CA SER A 165 16.89 16.80 -33.32
C SER A 165 17.39 17.86 -32.32
N HIS A 166 18.70 18.15 -32.32
CA HIS A 166 19.38 19.10 -31.43
C HIS A 166 19.83 20.41 -32.12
N LEU A 167 19.50 20.58 -33.40
CA LEU A 167 19.68 21.82 -34.18
C LEU A 167 18.33 22.51 -34.39
#